data_AF-A0A7X7LRZ3-F1
#
_entry.id   AF-A0A7X7LRZ3-F1
#
_cell.length_a   1.000
_cell.length_b   1.000
_cell.length_c   1.000
_cell.angle_alpha   90.00
_cell.angle_beta   90.00
_cell.angle_gamma   90.00
#
_symmetry.space_group_name_H-M   'P 1'
#
loop_
_entity.id
_entity.type
_entity.pdbx_description
1 polymer ?
#
loop_
_entity_poly.entity_id
_entity_poly.type
_entity_poly.pdbx_seq_one_letter_code
_entity_poly.pdbx_strand_id
1 'polypeptide(L)' 'MVEYKVLDCKNANEAETIMNNLAKTGWKVISVIPWAAMTSRIIVTLEKNVG' A
#
# COMPACT_ATOMS: atom_id res chain seq x y z
N MET A 1 -16.93 -10.18 2.36
CA MET A 1 -16.59 -9.00 3.19
C MET A 1 -15.36 -8.34 2.57
N VAL A 2 -15.20 -7.02 2.68
CA VAL A 2 -13.99 -6.33 2.17
C VAL A 2 -13.16 -5.88 3.36
N GLU A 3 -11.87 -6.23 3.37
CA GLU A 3 -10.88 -5.77 4.33
C GLU A 3 -10.03 -4.67 3.71
N TYR A 4 -9.68 -3.66 4.49
CA TYR A 4 -8.85 -2.53 4.07
C TYR A 4 -7.55 -2.46 4.87
N LYS A 5 -6.50 -1.98 4.22
CA LYS A 5 -5.18 -1.76 4.84
C LYS A 5 -4.57 -0.47 4.32
N VAL A 6 -3.94 0.28 5.22
CA VAL A 6 -3.17 1.48 4.89
C VAL A 6 -1.72 1.24 5.28
N LEU A 7 -0.82 1.54 4.35
CA LEU A 7 0.62 1.43 4.54
C LEU A 7 1.24 2.84 4.49
N ASP A 8 2.22 3.08 5.35
CA ASP A 8 3.09 4.25 5.32
C ASP A 8 4.51 3.77 4.99
N CYS A 9 4.94 4.00 3.75
CA CYS A 9 6.23 3.58 3.23
C CYS A 9 7.20 4.77 3.18
N LYS A 10 8.45 4.55 3.54
CA LYS A 10 9.50 5.59 3.63
C LYS A 10 10.11 5.97 2.28
N ASN A 11 9.86 5.19 1.23
CA ASN A 11 10.32 5.43 -0.14
C ASN A 11 9.59 4.50 -1.13
N ALA A 12 9.83 4.73 -2.42
CA ALA A 12 9.25 3.95 -3.52
C ALA A 12 9.65 2.47 -3.50
N ASN A 13 10.91 2.16 -3.19
CA ASN A 13 11.41 0.78 -3.19
C ASN A 13 10.76 -0.07 -2.08
N GLU A 14 10.57 0.50 -0.89
CA GLU A 14 9.84 -0.13 0.20
C GLU A 14 8.37 -0.35 -0.17
N ALA A 15 7.73 0.67 -0.74
CA ALA A 15 6.34 0.57 -1.19
C ALA A 15 6.17 -0.56 -2.23
N GLU A 16 7.03 -0.61 -3.24
CA GLU A 16 7.01 -1.65 -4.27
C GLU A 16 7.18 -3.05 -3.66
N THR A 17 8.15 -3.22 -2.76
CA THR A 17 8.43 -4.50 -2.10
C THR A 17 7.21 -5.00 -1.31
N ILE A 18 6.60 -4.12 -0.51
CA ILE A 18 5.44 -4.50 0.33
C ILE A 18 4.21 -4.75 -0.55
N MET A 19 3.95 -3.90 -1.54
CA MET A 19 2.82 -4.07 -2.47
C MET A 19 2.92 -5.40 -3.23
N ASN A 20 4.11 -5.74 -3.74
CA ASN A 20 4.33 -7.00 -4.46
C ASN A 20 4.11 -8.23 -3.58
N ASN A 21 4.48 -8.17 -2.30
CA ASN A 21 4.22 -9.26 -1.37
C ASN A 21 2.73 -9.38 -1.00
N LEU A 22 2.05 -8.25 -0.81
CA LEU A 22 0.62 -8.24 -0.51
C LEU A 22 -0.24 -8.69 -1.71
N ALA A 23 0.17 -8.34 -2.94
CA ALA A 23 -0.49 -8.78 -4.16
C ALA A 23 -0.56 -10.32 -4.26
N LYS A 24 0.50 -11.03 -3.86
CA LYS A 24 0.53 -12.51 -3.82
C LYS A 24 -0.50 -13.11 -2.87
N THR A 25 -0.99 -12.33 -1.89
CA THR A 25 -1.98 -12.76 -0.91
C THR A 25 -3.39 -12.22 -1.19
N GLY A 26 -3.60 -11.65 -2.38
CA GLY A 26 -4.92 -11.20 -2.86
C GLY A 26 -5.29 -9.75 -2.50
N TRP A 27 -4.35 -8.96 -1.98
CA TRP A 27 -4.58 -7.52 -1.79
C TRP A 27 -4.46 -6.77 -3.11
N LYS A 28 -5.32 -5.78 -3.31
CA LYS A 28 -5.34 -4.89 -4.46
C LYS A 28 -5.11 -3.46 -4.01
N VAL A 29 -4.24 -2.74 -4.69
CA VAL A 29 -3.99 -1.31 -4.42
C VAL A 29 -5.17 -0.50 -4.97
N ILE A 30 -5.73 0.38 -4.15
CA ILE A 30 -6.83 1.28 -4.53
C ILE A 30 -6.43 2.75 -4.49
N SER A 31 -5.37 3.11 -3.76
CA SER A 31 -4.85 4.47 -3.74
C SER A 31 -3.35 4.48 -3.40
N VAL A 32 -2.62 5.41 -4.01
CA VAL A 32 -1.21 5.70 -3.72
C VAL A 32 -1.07 7.21 -3.62
N ILE A 33 -0.70 7.71 -2.44
CA ILE A 33 -0.58 9.13 -2.15
C ILE A 33 0.88 9.43 -1.78
N PRO A 34 1.63 10.15 -2.63
CA PRO A 34 2.95 10.64 -2.24
C PRO A 34 2.79 11.76 -1.20
N TRP A 35 3.53 11.67 -0.10
CA TRP A 35 3.62 12.69 0.93
C TRP A 35 5.04 13.23 0.95
N ALA A 36 5.23 14.49 0.53
CA ALA A 36 6.56 15.08 0.33
C ALA A 36 6.84 16.31 1.22
N ALA A 37 6.16 16.47 2.36
CA ALA A 37 6.26 17.69 3.17
C ALA A 37 7.66 17.93 3.79
N MET A 38 8.39 16.88 4.20
CA MET A 38 9.78 16.97 4.72
C MET A 38 10.60 15.70 4.48
N THR A 39 9.94 14.54 4.47
CA THR A 39 10.50 13.25 4.05
C THR A 39 9.60 12.67 2.97
N SER A 40 10.19 12.04 1.96
CA SER A 40 9.43 11.40 0.87
C SER A 40 8.77 10.13 1.37
N ARG A 41 7.53 10.22 1.86
CA ARG A 41 6.72 9.06 2.26
C ARG A 41 5.69 8.74 1.19
N ILE A 42 5.20 7.51 1.19
CA ILE A 42 4.17 7.03 0.27
C ILE A 42 3.11 6.33 1.10
N ILE A 43 1.89 6.85 1.06
CA ILE A 43 0.74 6.22 1.70
C ILE A 43 0.03 5.35 0.66
N VAL A 44 -0.06 4.05 0.91
CA VAL A 44 -0.74 3.10 0.01
C VAL A 44 -1.97 2.56 0.70
N THR A 45 -3.12 2.64 0.05
CA THR A 45 -4.36 2.01 0.50
C THR A 45 -4.63 0.77 -0.34
N LEU A 46 -4.92 -0.35 0.32
CA LEU A 46 -5.24 -1.61 -0.31
C LEU A 46 -6.57 -2.16 0.19
N GLU A 47 -7.22 -2.96 -0.64
CA GLU A 47 -8.41 -3.73 -0.31
C GLU A 47 -8.21 -5.21 -0.61
N LYS A 48 -8.92 -6.08 0.10
CA LYS A 48 -8.98 -7.52 -0.18
C LYS A 48 -10.38 -8.05 0.07
N ASN A 49 -10.88 -8.87 -0.85
CA ASN A 49 -12.08 -9.65 -0.62
C ASN A 49 -11.76 -10.82 0.31
N VAL A 50 -12.41 -10.83 1.47
CA VAL A 50 -12.45 -11.96 2.41
C VAL A 50 -13.83 -12.59 2.29
N GLY A 51 -13.87 -13.74 1.62
CA GLY A 51 -15.03 -14.61 1.45
C GLY A 51 -14.86 -15.88 2.26
#